data_AF-A0A5N9AGI6-F1
#
_entry.id   AF-A0A5N9AGI6-F1
#
_cell.length_a   1.000
_cell.length_b   1.000
_cell.length_c   1.000
_cell.angle_alpha   90.00
_cell.angle_beta   90.00
_cell.angle_gamma   90.00
#
_symmetry.space_group_name_H-M   'P 1'
#
loop_
_entity.id
_entity.type
_entity.pdbx_description
1 polymer ?
#
loop_
_entity_poly.entity_id
_entity_poly.type
_entity_poly.pdbx_seq_one_letter_code
_entity_poly.pdbx_strand_id
1 'polypeptide(L)'
;AWNQECQDATDLAVESEPYESTLGCHFPISDTHTVVNGEFAKRNPRVIQFLTNYYVDAKPLAEAEAYKAEADVEWVDVAIKYLKENEDVWSTWITDDNRLEIIANVKSQLSLED
;
A
#
# COMPACT_ATOMS: atom_id res chain seq x y z
N ALA A 1 -16.81 -13.13 -11.03
CA ALA A 1 -15.45 -13.68 -11.20
C ALA A 1 -15.03 -13.47 -12.64
N TRP A 2 -13.80 -13.03 -12.86
CA TRP A 2 -13.23 -12.90 -14.19
C TRP A 2 -13.34 -14.23 -14.97
N ASN A 3 -13.81 -14.18 -16.21
CA ASN A 3 -13.99 -15.33 -17.09
C ASN A 3 -13.75 -14.94 -18.57
N GLN A 4 -13.86 -15.89 -19.50
CA GLN A 4 -13.63 -15.61 -20.92
C GLN A 4 -14.62 -14.58 -21.49
N GLU A 5 -15.89 -14.63 -21.07
CA GLU A 5 -16.91 -13.67 -21.50
C GLU A 5 -16.57 -12.22 -21.08
N CYS A 6 -15.93 -12.05 -19.92
CA CYS A 6 -15.40 -10.76 -19.47
C CYS A 6 -14.22 -10.27 -20.31
N GLN A 7 -13.32 -11.17 -20.71
CA GLN A 7 -12.21 -10.82 -21.60
C GLN A 7 -12.74 -10.43 -22.98
N ASP A 8 -13.65 -11.23 -23.55
CA ASP A 8 -14.24 -10.99 -24.87
C ASP A 8 -14.99 -9.64 -24.92
N ALA A 9 -15.71 -9.29 -23.85
CA ALA A 9 -16.35 -7.97 -23.73
C ALA A 9 -15.33 -6.84 -23.67
N THR A 10 -14.23 -7.00 -22.93
CA THR A 10 -13.15 -5.99 -22.85
C THR A 10 -12.46 -5.81 -24.19
N ASP A 11 -12.23 -6.90 -24.93
CA ASP A 11 -11.60 -6.88 -26.26
C ASP A 11 -12.52 -6.20 -27.29
N LEU A 12 -13.83 -6.42 -27.22
CA LEU A 12 -14.79 -5.73 -28.09
C LEU A 12 -14.80 -4.20 -27.88
N ALA A 13 -14.48 -3.74 -26.67
CA ALA A 13 -14.43 -2.32 -26.32
C ALA A 13 -13.31 -1.55 -27.02
N VAL A 14 -12.23 -2.22 -27.44
CA VAL A 14 -11.11 -1.61 -28.16
C VAL A 14 -11.26 -1.71 -29.69
N GLU A 15 -12.23 -2.49 -30.18
CA GLU A 15 -12.45 -2.73 -31.62
C GLU A 15 -13.61 -1.92 -32.22
N SER A 16 -14.54 -1.41 -31.39
CA SER A 16 -15.75 -0.73 -31.88
C SER A 16 -16.09 0.54 -31.10
N GLU A 17 -16.49 1.60 -31.82
CA GLU A 17 -17.03 2.84 -31.24
C GLU A 17 -18.37 3.22 -31.90
N PRO A 18 -19.43 3.52 -31.11
CA PRO A 18 -19.49 3.47 -29.65
C PRO A 18 -19.64 2.03 -29.12
N TYR A 19 -18.89 1.72 -28.05
CA TYR A 19 -19.01 0.46 -27.32
C TYR A 19 -19.96 0.62 -26.14
N GLU A 20 -20.98 -0.23 -26.04
CA GLU A 20 -21.93 -0.29 -24.92
C GLU A 20 -21.95 -1.71 -24.36
N SER A 21 -21.31 -1.92 -23.20
CA SER A 21 -21.36 -3.21 -22.49
C SER A 21 -22.62 -3.32 -21.66
N THR A 22 -23.32 -4.45 -21.75
CA THR A 22 -24.36 -4.84 -20.77
C THR A 22 -23.80 -5.73 -19.65
N LEU A 23 -22.51 -6.06 -19.72
CA LEU A 23 -21.81 -6.95 -18.81
C LEU A 23 -20.83 -6.16 -17.92
N GLY A 24 -21.03 -6.22 -16.60
CA GLY A 24 -20.12 -5.66 -15.60
C GLY A 24 -19.31 -6.76 -14.93
N CYS A 25 -18.05 -6.91 -15.32
CA CYS A 25 -17.14 -7.87 -14.70
C CYS A 25 -16.22 -7.18 -13.70
N HIS A 26 -16.12 -7.73 -12.48
CA HIS A 26 -15.05 -7.29 -11.56
C HIS A 26 -13.72 -7.87 -12.02
N PHE A 27 -12.68 -7.04 -12.02
CA PHE A 27 -11.30 -7.51 -12.16
C PHE A 27 -10.95 -8.42 -10.98
N PRO A 28 -10.13 -9.48 -11.19
CA PRO A 28 -9.72 -10.35 -10.11
C PRO A 28 -9.04 -9.52 -9.01
N ILE A 29 -9.35 -9.85 -7.76
CA ILE A 29 -8.64 -9.28 -6.61
C ILE A 29 -7.23 -9.86 -6.66
N SER A 30 -6.23 -8.99 -6.69
CA SER A 30 -4.83 -9.37 -6.65
C SER A 30 -4.27 -9.14 -5.26
N ASP A 31 -3.59 -10.14 -4.72
CA ASP A 31 -2.90 -10.03 -3.45
C ASP A 31 -1.51 -9.44 -3.67
N THR A 32 -1.17 -8.41 -2.87
CA THR A 32 0.17 -7.81 -2.85
C THR A 32 0.97 -8.42 -1.70
N HIS A 33 2.17 -8.90 -1.99
CA HIS A 33 3.04 -9.54 -1.01
C HIS A 33 4.36 -8.78 -0.81
N THR A 34 4.77 -8.63 0.45
CA THR A 34 6.13 -8.22 0.80
C THR A 34 7.06 -9.44 0.74
N VAL A 35 8.07 -9.37 -0.11
CA VAL A 35 9.06 -10.46 -0.29
C VAL A 35 10.45 -10.02 0.16
N VAL A 36 11.20 -10.96 0.74
CA VAL A 36 12.56 -10.71 1.24
C VAL A 36 13.51 -11.81 0.80
N ASN A 37 14.79 -11.47 0.66
CA ASN A 37 15.83 -12.48 0.47
C ASN A 37 15.94 -13.38 1.71
N GLY A 38 16.02 -14.70 1.51
CA GLY A 38 16.05 -15.67 2.62
C GLY A 38 17.24 -15.50 3.57
N GLU A 39 18.43 -15.15 3.07
CA GLU A 39 19.62 -14.89 3.90
C GLU A 39 19.56 -13.54 4.60
N PHE A 40 18.85 -12.56 4.04
CA PHE A 40 18.53 -11.33 4.74
C PHE A 40 17.61 -11.62 5.94
N ALA A 41 16.61 -12.48 5.74
CA ALA A 41 15.66 -12.83 6.80
C ALA A 41 16.31 -13.51 8.00
N LYS A 42 17.24 -14.44 7.76
CA LYS A 42 18.01 -15.11 8.82
C LYS A 42 18.89 -14.16 9.61
N ARG A 43 19.50 -13.17 8.94
CA ARG A 43 20.43 -12.22 9.57
C ARG A 43 19.72 -11.08 10.32
N ASN A 44 18.49 -10.75 9.95
CA ASN A 44 17.79 -9.58 10.47
C ASN A 44 16.39 -9.93 11.01
N PRO A 45 16.27 -10.86 11.97
CA PRO A 45 14.96 -11.34 12.44
C PRO A 45 14.07 -10.22 12.99
N ARG A 46 14.66 -9.20 13.61
CA ARG A 46 13.93 -8.02 14.12
C ARG A 46 13.27 -7.21 12.99
N VAL A 47 13.97 -7.00 11.87
CA VAL A 47 13.41 -6.32 10.69
C VAL A 47 12.33 -7.19 10.05
N ILE A 48 12.52 -8.51 10.03
CA ILE A 48 11.50 -9.44 9.51
C ILE A 48 10.22 -9.41 10.34
N GLN A 49 10.33 -9.30 11.66
CA GLN A 49 9.15 -9.14 12.53
C GLN A 49 8.35 -7.90 12.14
N PHE A 50 9.00 -6.75 11.95
CA PHE A 50 8.36 -5.54 11.45
C PHE A 50 7.71 -5.75 10.07
N LEU A 51 8.47 -6.27 9.09
CA LEU A 51 7.98 -6.49 7.72
C LEU A 51 6.84 -7.50 7.63
N THR A 52 6.71 -8.40 8.61
CA THR A 52 5.59 -9.35 8.70
C THR A 52 4.29 -8.67 9.15
N ASN A 53 4.39 -7.61 9.96
CA ASN A 53 3.23 -6.87 10.45
C ASN A 53 2.92 -5.62 9.59
N TYR A 54 3.87 -5.18 8.77
CA TYR A 54 3.70 -4.05 7.87
C TYR A 54 2.61 -4.34 6.84
N TYR A 55 1.55 -3.53 6.86
CA TYR A 55 0.49 -3.58 5.86
C TYR A 55 -0.16 -2.20 5.72
N VAL A 56 -0.36 -1.78 4.47
CA VAL A 56 -1.11 -0.58 4.12
C VAL A 56 -2.31 -1.03 3.29
N ASP A 57 -3.51 -0.70 3.77
CA ASP A 57 -4.76 -1.04 3.08
C ASP A 57 -4.88 -0.35 1.71
N ALA A 58 -5.66 -0.94 0.82
CA ALA A 58 -5.84 -0.42 -0.54
C ALA A 58 -6.43 1.01 -0.57
N LYS A 59 -7.34 1.32 0.34
CA LYS A 59 -7.96 2.66 0.42
C LYS A 59 -6.94 3.76 0.76
N PRO A 60 -6.22 3.71 1.90
CA PRO A 60 -5.25 4.74 2.22
C PRO A 60 -4.08 4.78 1.21
N LEU A 61 -3.72 3.66 0.58
CA LEU A 61 -2.75 3.66 -0.52
C LEU A 61 -3.25 4.46 -1.73
N ALA A 62 -4.52 4.29 -2.12
CA ALA A 62 -5.12 5.06 -3.21
C ALA A 62 -5.26 6.57 -2.86
N GLU A 63 -5.60 6.89 -1.61
CA GLU A 63 -5.63 8.28 -1.13
C GLU A 63 -4.24 8.92 -1.17
N ALA A 64 -3.18 8.16 -0.83
CA ALA A 64 -1.80 8.60 -0.93
C ALA A 64 -1.37 8.88 -2.39
N GLU A 65 -1.76 8.02 -3.34
CA GLU A 65 -1.50 8.21 -4.77
C GLU A 65 -2.24 9.44 -5.33
N ALA A 66 -3.51 9.63 -4.95
CA ALA A 66 -4.28 10.81 -5.33
C ALA A 66 -3.62 12.10 -4.82
N TYR A 67 -3.24 12.13 -3.54
CA TYR A 67 -2.53 13.26 -2.95
C TYR A 67 -1.22 13.58 -3.69
N LYS A 68 -0.44 12.54 -4.03
CA LYS A 68 0.81 12.69 -4.80
C LYS A 68 0.58 13.38 -6.14
N ALA A 69 -0.51 13.05 -6.83
CA ALA A 69 -0.87 13.63 -8.12
C ALA A 69 -1.41 15.06 -8.01
N GLU A 70 -2.26 15.33 -7.01
CA GLU A 70 -2.90 16.63 -6.81
C GLU A 70 -1.95 17.69 -6.26
N ALA A 71 -1.06 17.30 -5.35
CA ALA A 71 -0.14 18.21 -4.68
C ALA A 71 1.23 18.35 -5.41
N ASP A 72 1.49 17.53 -6.43
CA ASP A 72 2.76 17.48 -7.17
C ASP A 72 3.99 17.37 -6.26
N VAL A 73 3.92 16.43 -5.31
CA VAL A 73 4.96 16.18 -4.30
C VAL A 73 5.72 14.88 -4.58
N GLU A 74 6.84 14.70 -3.87
CA GLU A 74 7.64 13.48 -3.92
C GLU A 74 7.02 12.38 -3.05
N TRP A 75 7.30 11.12 -3.39
CA TRP A 75 6.77 9.97 -2.65
C TRP A 75 7.19 9.94 -1.18
N VAL A 76 8.33 10.56 -0.84
CA VAL A 76 8.77 10.67 0.56
C VAL A 76 7.82 11.57 1.37
N ASP A 77 7.34 12.67 0.80
CA ASP A 77 6.42 13.61 1.47
C ASP A 77 5.05 12.93 1.70
N VAL A 78 4.61 12.15 0.72
CA VAL A 78 3.40 11.32 0.80
C VAL A 78 3.51 10.30 1.95
N ALA A 79 4.66 9.62 2.06
CA ALA A 79 4.90 8.65 3.13
C ALA A 79 4.99 9.34 4.50
N ILE A 80 5.65 10.49 4.59
CA ILE A 80 5.70 11.31 5.81
C ILE A 80 4.29 11.71 6.24
N LYS A 81 3.46 12.20 5.31
CA LYS A 81 2.05 12.53 5.57
C LYS A 81 1.28 11.31 6.07
N TYR A 82 1.40 10.16 5.40
CA TYR A 82 0.76 8.92 5.83
C TYR A 82 1.15 8.56 7.27
N LEU A 83 2.44 8.62 7.61
CA LEU A 83 2.93 8.34 8.95
C LEU A 83 2.45 9.37 9.98
N LYS A 84 2.34 10.66 9.62
CA LYS A 84 1.80 11.71 10.49
C LYS A 84 0.30 11.48 10.80
N GLU A 85 -0.47 10.97 9.84
CA GLU A 85 -1.93 10.86 9.93
C GLU A 85 -2.44 9.51 10.44
N ASN A 86 -1.64 8.45 10.38
CA ASN A 86 -2.08 7.08 10.65
C ASN A 86 -1.24 6.40 11.77
N GLU A 87 -0.94 7.13 12.86
CA GLU A 87 -0.20 6.58 14.01
C GLU A 87 -0.84 5.34 14.60
N ASP A 88 -2.17 5.33 14.68
CA ASP A 88 -2.96 4.19 15.15
C ASP A 88 -2.75 2.93 14.30
N VAL A 89 -2.46 3.08 13.01
CA VAL A 89 -2.17 1.97 12.10
C VAL A 89 -0.71 1.56 12.21
N TRP A 90 0.25 2.45 11.91
CA TRP A 90 1.65 2.03 11.78
C TRP A 90 2.30 1.62 13.10
N SER A 91 1.79 2.12 14.24
CA SER A 91 2.28 1.69 15.55
C SER A 91 2.00 0.21 15.83
N THR A 92 0.98 -0.38 15.18
CA THR A 92 0.67 -1.82 15.29
C THR A 92 1.68 -2.71 14.58
N TRP A 93 2.44 -2.17 13.63
CA TRP A 93 3.48 -2.91 12.91
C TRP A 93 4.67 -3.24 13.82
N ILE A 94 4.83 -2.48 14.91
CA ILE A 94 5.97 -2.56 15.83
C ILE A 94 5.56 -3.36 17.08
N THR A 95 5.96 -4.63 17.09
CA THR A 95 5.62 -5.56 18.17
C THR A 95 6.81 -5.90 19.08
N ASP A 96 7.94 -5.21 18.90
CA ASP A 96 9.14 -5.33 19.74
C ASP A 96 8.87 -5.01 21.23
N ASP A 97 9.67 -5.59 22.12
CA ASP A 97 9.60 -5.33 23.56
C ASP A 97 9.77 -3.83 23.89
N ASN A 98 10.64 -3.15 23.15
CA ASN A 98 10.87 -1.70 23.29
C ASN A 98 10.02 -0.85 22.33
N ARG A 99 8.87 -1.36 21.85
CA ARG A 99 7.98 -0.63 20.91
C ARG A 99 7.67 0.80 21.30
N LEU A 100 7.48 1.09 22.60
CA LEU A 100 7.15 2.43 23.07
C LEU A 100 8.28 3.43 22.79
N GLU A 101 9.52 2.99 22.94
CA GLU A 101 10.72 3.79 22.62
C GLU A 101 10.83 4.00 21.11
N ILE A 102 10.62 2.95 20.31
CA ILE A 102 10.67 3.03 18.84
C ILE A 102 9.61 4.01 18.33
N ILE A 103 8.35 3.87 18.79
CA ILE A 103 7.24 4.74 18.42
C ILE A 103 7.54 6.19 18.83
N ALA A 104 8.03 6.42 20.05
CA ALA A 104 8.40 7.76 20.50
C ALA A 104 9.51 8.38 19.64
N ASN A 105 10.52 7.60 19.25
CA ASN A 105 11.58 8.05 18.35
C ASN A 105 11.04 8.41 16.96
N VAL A 106 10.18 7.56 16.38
CA VAL A 106 9.54 7.85 15.07
C VAL A 106 8.74 9.15 15.15
N LYS A 107 7.92 9.33 16.17
CA LYS A 107 7.15 10.58 16.38
C LYS A 107 8.06 11.79 16.51
N SER A 108 9.16 11.65 17.25
CA SER A 108 10.15 12.73 17.38
C SER A 108 10.77 13.08 16.04
N GLN A 109 11.06 12.11 15.18
CA GLN A 109 11.60 12.39 13.84
C GLN A 109 10.53 13.02 12.94
N LEU A 110 9.30 12.51 12.94
CA LEU A 110 8.19 13.07 12.14
C LEU A 110 7.87 14.52 12.51
N SER A 111 8.12 14.95 13.75
CA SER A 111 7.96 16.35 14.16
C SER A 111 9.03 17.30 13.62
N LEU A 112 10.10 16.78 13.03
CA LEU A 112 11.16 17.55 12.39
C LEU A 112 10.95 17.70 10.88
N GLU A 113 10.07 16.90 10.30
CA GLU A 113 9.67 17.00 8.90
C GLU A 113 8.62 18.12 8.79
N ASP A 114 8.82 19.04 7.84
CA ASP A 114 7.90 20.15 7.58
C ASP A 114 6.54 19.70 6.96
#